data_AF-A0A315QQP0-F1
#
_entry.id   AF-A0A315QQP0-F1
#
_cell.length_a   1.000
_cell.length_b   1.000
_cell.length_c   1.000
_cell.angle_alpha   90.00
_cell.angle_beta   90.00
_cell.angle_gamma   90.00
#
_symmetry.space_group_name_H-M   'P 1'
#
loop_
_entity.id
_entity.type
_entity.pdbx_description
1 polymer ?
#
loop_
_entity_poly.entity_id
_entity_poly.type
_entity_poly.pdbx_seq_one_letter_code
_entity_poly.pdbx_strand_id
1 'polypeptide(L)' 'MQISNAEFYKSVYKYEDCPRLQQPEVAFSGRSNVGKSSLINRITRQKKLARTSNTPGRTQSLNYFNIDDK' A
#
# COMPACT_ATOMS: atom_id res chain seq x y z
N MET A 1 11.61 -5.90 13.15
CA MET A 1 10.19 -6.19 12.81
C MET A 1 10.18 -7.32 11.81
N GLN A 2 9.49 -8.43 12.10
CA GLN A 2 9.36 -9.56 11.18
C GLN A 2 7.90 -9.60 10.70
N ILE A 3 7.68 -9.24 9.44
CA ILE A 3 6.37 -9.33 8.79
C ILE A 3 6.22 -10.78 8.29
N SER A 4 5.16 -11.44 8.72
CA SER A 4 4.82 -12.83 8.39
C SER A 4 3.83 -12.92 7.22
N ASN A 5 2.81 -12.07 7.20
CA ASN A 5 1.85 -11.95 6.11
C ASN A 5 1.63 -10.48 5.73
N ALA A 6 1.35 -10.25 4.45
CA ALA A 6 0.95 -8.93 3.95
C ALA A 6 0.03 -9.11 2.76
N GLU A 7 -1.13 -8.47 2.78
CA GLU A 7 -2.16 -8.66 1.76
C GLU A 7 -2.73 -7.34 1.28
N PHE A 8 -3.10 -7.28 0.01
CA PHE A 8 -3.83 -6.13 -0.50
C PHE A 8 -5.22 -6.09 0.14
N TYR A 9 -5.54 -4.99 0.81
CA TYR A 9 -6.82 -4.81 1.49
C TYR A 9 -7.81 -4.05 0.62
N LYS A 10 -7.49 -2.81 0.25
CA LYS A 10 -8.41 -1.93 -0.50
C LYS A 10 -7.66 -0.81 -1.21
N SER A 11 -8.16 -0.40 -2.37
CA SER A 11 -7.83 0.90 -2.99
C SER A 11 -8.99 1.85 -2.81
N VAL A 12 -8.72 3.06 -2.35
CA VAL A 12 -9.72 4.12 -2.18
C VAL A 12 -9.35 5.33 -3.00
N TYR A 13 -10.36 6.00 -3.55
CA TYR A 13 -10.20 7.13 -4.46
C TYR A 13 -10.78 8.43 -3.89
N LYS A 14 -11.65 8.31 -2.89
CA LYS A 14 -12.19 9.43 -2.11
C LYS A 14 -11.85 9.24 -0.65
N TYR A 15 -11.71 10.36 0.07
CA TYR A 15 -11.42 10.34 1.49
C TYR A 15 -12.50 9.61 2.30
N GLU A 16 -13.77 9.81 1.93
CA GLU A 16 -14.93 9.16 2.56
C GLU A 16 -14.90 7.62 2.48
N ASP A 17 -14.23 7.07 1.46
CA ASP A 17 -14.12 5.62 1.26
C ASP A 17 -13.00 5.00 2.09
N CYS A 18 -12.19 5.81 2.79
CA CYS A 18 -11.11 5.35 3.65
C CYS A 18 -11.68 4.47 4.77
N PRO A 19 -11.07 3.30 5.02
CA PRO A 19 -11.51 2.45 6.10
C PRO A 19 -11.29 3.17 7.44
N ARG A 20 -12.25 3.04 8.36
CA ARG A 20 -12.11 3.53 9.73
C ARG A 20 -11.48 2.43 10.57
N LEU A 21 -10.18 2.22 10.39
CA LEU A 21 -9.42 1.21 11.14
C LEU A 21 -9.06 1.76 12.53
N GLN A 22 -9.06 0.89 13.53
CA GLN A 22 -8.58 1.21 14.89
C GLN A 22 -7.11 0.81 15.08
N GLN A 23 -6.51 0.13 14.10
CA GLN A 23 -5.11 -0.27 14.12
C GLN A 23 -4.20 0.90 13.75
N PRO A 24 -2.95 0.93 14.23
CA PRO A 24 -1.96 1.90 13.78
C PRO A 24 -1.61 1.69 12.29
N GLU A 25 -1.53 2.79 11.55
CA GLU A 25 -1.22 2.78 10.12
C GLU A 25 0.12 3.48 9.81
N VAL A 26 0.79 3.06 8.75
CA VAL A 26 2.01 3.68 8.23
C VAL A 26 1.80 4.09 6.78
N ALA A 27 1.86 5.40 6.51
CA ALA A 27 1.70 5.95 5.16
C ALA A 27 3.05 6.12 4.44
N PHE A 28 3.12 5.65 3.19
CA PHE A 28 4.25 5.87 2.29
C PHE A 28 3.91 6.95 1.27
N SER A 29 4.63 8.08 1.31
CA SER A 29 4.46 9.19 0.36
C SER A 29 5.76 9.49 -0.42
N GLY A 30 5.63 9.99 -1.64
CA GLY A 30 6.77 10.30 -2.50
C GLY A 30 6.43 10.38 -3.99
N ARG A 31 7.29 11.05 -4.77
CA ARG A 31 7.07 11.36 -6.20
C ARG A 31 6.97 10.12 -7.10
N SER A 32 7.79 9.10 -6.88
CA SER A 32 7.86 7.91 -7.74
C SER A 32 7.00 6.77 -7.21
N ASN A 33 6.06 6.26 -8.01
CA ASN A 33 5.30 5.05 -7.67
C ASN A 33 6.19 3.81 -7.68
N VAL A 34 7.14 3.75 -8.63
CA VAL A 34 8.11 2.66 -8.72
C VAL A 34 8.92 2.54 -7.43
N GLY A 35 9.43 3.65 -6.90
CA GLY A 35 10.21 3.66 -5.65
C GLY A 35 9.41 3.21 -4.44
N LYS A 36 8.20 3.75 -4.25
CA LYS A 36 7.30 3.37 -3.15
C LYS A 36 6.93 1.89 -3.20
N SER A 37 6.46 1.39 -4.34
CA SER A 37 6.08 -0.01 -4.49
C SER A 37 7.28 -0.95 -4.31
N SER A 38 8.47 -0.56 -4.78
CA SER A 38 9.70 -1.32 -4.56
C SER A 38 10.07 -1.42 -3.08
N LEU A 39 9.92 -0.32 -2.33
CA LEU A 39 10.16 -0.31 -0.89
C LEU A 39 9.15 -1.18 -0.13
N ILE A 40 7.86 -1.05 -0.44
CA ILE A 40 6.79 -1.87 0.17
C ILE A 40 7.07 -3.36 -0.07
N ASN A 41 7.34 -3.76 -1.31
CA ASN A 41 7.67 -5.14 -1.68
C ASN A 41 8.91 -5.67 -0.94
N ARG A 42 9.91 -4.81 -0.71
CA ARG A 42 11.14 -5.19 0.01
C ARG A 42 10.92 -5.35 1.52
N ILE A 43 10.19 -4.44 2.15
CA ILE A 43 9.91 -4.49 3.60
C ILE A 43 8.99 -5.68 3.93
N THR A 44 7.98 -5.92 3.09
CA THR A 44 7.03 -7.05 3.24
C THR A 44 7.60 -8.38 2.74
N ARG A 45 8.78 -8.37 2.11
CA ARG A 45 9.42 -9.56 1.48
C ARG A 45 8.54 -10.24 0.41
N GLN A 46 7.61 -9.50 -0.20
CA GLN A 46 6.74 -9.99 -1.26
C GLN A 46 7.00 -9.26 -2.59
N LYS A 47 7.29 -10.00 -3.66
CA LYS A 47 7.72 -9.40 -4.94
C LYS A 47 6.62 -8.68 -5.74
N LYS A 48 5.34 -8.96 -5.47
CA LYS A 48 4.20 -8.52 -6.30
C LYS A 48 3.04 -7.94 -5.51
N LEU A 49 3.25 -7.57 -4.25
CA LEU A 49 2.20 -7.03 -3.38
C LEU A 49 1.77 -5.64 -3.85
N ALA A 50 2.70 -4.68 -3.85
CA ALA A 50 2.47 -3.35 -4.37
C ALA A 50 2.76 -3.33 -5.88
N ARG A 51 1.71 -3.18 -6.69
CA ARG A 51 1.83 -3.10 -8.15
C ARG A 51 2.36 -1.73 -8.57
N THR A 52 3.30 -1.72 -9.50
CA THR A 52 3.77 -0.50 -10.17
C THR A 52 2.91 -0.26 -11.40
N SER A 53 2.05 0.77 -11.39
CA SER A 53 1.42 1.25 -12.62
C SER A 53 2.38 2.20 -13.33
N ASN A 54 2.66 1.92 -14.61
CA ASN A 54 3.50 2.76 -15.47
C ASN A 54 2.67 3.82 -16.23
N THR A 55 1.34 3.81 -16.12
CA THR A 55 0.46 4.75 -16.82
C THR A 55 0.39 6.07 -16.03
N PRO A 56 0.93 7.18 -16.56
CA PRO A 56 0.88 8.47 -15.88
C PRO A 56 -0.57 8.98 -15.83
N GLY A 57 -0.95 9.58 -14.69
CA GLY A 57 -2.03 10.56 -14.67
C GLY A 57 -3.48 10.08 -14.57
N ARG A 58 -3.80 8.90 -14.00
CA ARG A 58 -5.22 8.50 -13.95
C ARG A 58 -5.86 8.08 -12.63
N THR A 59 -5.19 8.07 -11.47
CA THR A 59 -5.86 8.26 -10.16
C THR A 59 -4.90 8.32 -8.95
N GLN A 60 -5.18 9.25 -8.04
CA GLN A 60 -4.56 9.42 -6.73
C GLN A 60 -5.21 8.46 -5.71
N SER A 61 -5.10 7.15 -5.93
CA SER A 61 -5.65 6.18 -4.98
C SER A 61 -4.71 5.97 -3.78
N LEU A 62 -5.29 5.81 -2.60
CA LEU A 62 -4.59 5.24 -1.45
C LEU A 62 -4.78 3.73 -1.48
N ASN A 63 -3.66 3.00 -1.44
CA ASN A 63 -3.66 1.53 -1.41
C ASN A 63 -3.33 1.08 0.00
N TYR A 64 -4.27 0.37 0.62
CA TYR A 64 -4.13 -0.21 1.94
C TYR A 64 -3.67 -1.65 1.82
N PHE A 65 -2.72 -2.02 2.67
CA PHE A 65 -2.21 -3.37 2.79
C PHE A 65 -2.38 -3.80 4.24
N ASN A 66 -3.04 -4.93 4.46
CA ASN A 66 -3.12 -5.53 5.78
C ASN A 66 -1.80 -6.23 6.10
N ILE A 67 -1.32 -6.13 7.34
CA ILE A 67 -0.05 -6.71 7.78
C ILE A 67 -0.33 -7.66 8.95
N ASP A 68 0.06 -8.92 8.80
CA ASP A 68 -0.05 -9.97 9.83
C ASP A 68 -1.47 -10.23 10.35
N ASP A 69 -2.52 -9.96 9.55
CA ASP A 69 -3.93 -10.19 9.89
C ASP A 69 -4.36 -9.57 11.24
N LYS A 70 -3.79 -8.40 11.57
CA LYS A 70 -4.00 -7.69 12.83
C LYS A 70 -4.78 -6.40 12.69
#